data_AF-A0A852A0E9-F1
#
_entry.id   AF-A0A852A0E9-F1
#
_cell.length_a   1.000
_cell.length_b   1.000
_cell.length_c   1.000
_cell.angle_alpha   90.00
_cell.angle_beta   90.00
_cell.angle_gamma   90.00
#
_symmetry.space_group_name_H-M   'P 1'
#
loop_
_entity.id
_entity.type
_entity.pdbx_description
1 polymer ?
#
loop_
_entity_poly.entity_id
_entity_poly.type
_entity_poly.pdbx_seq_one_letter_code
_entity_poly.pdbx_strand_id
1 'polypeptide(L)'
;VMAAGGSDPRTADVEEDASQLVFPKEFETAETLLNSEVHMLLEHRKQQNESAEDEQELSEVFMKTLNYTARFSRFKNRETIASVRSLLLQKKLHKFELACLANLCPETAEEAKALIP
;
A
#
# COMPACT_ATOMS: atom_id res chain seq x y z
N VAL A 1 -20.68 -11.42 -26.83
CA VAL A 1 -19.23 -11.63 -27.08
C VAL A 1 -18.49 -10.63 -26.21
N MET A 2 -17.98 -11.05 -25.06
CA MET A 2 -17.13 -10.23 -24.19
C MET A 2 -15.91 -11.06 -23.84
N ALA A 3 -14.75 -10.42 -24.02
CA ALA A 3 -13.44 -11.04 -24.18
C ALA A 3 -13.00 -11.81 -22.95
N ALA A 4 -12.62 -13.07 -23.17
CA ALA A 4 -11.80 -13.82 -22.24
C ALA A 4 -10.48 -13.06 -22.04
N GLY A 5 -10.12 -12.78 -20.79
CA GLY A 5 -8.78 -12.36 -20.42
C GLY A 5 -7.81 -13.49 -20.80
N GLY A 6 -7.14 -13.33 -21.94
CA GLY A 6 -6.11 -14.25 -22.38
C GLY A 6 -4.87 -14.06 -21.51
N SER A 7 -4.65 -14.95 -20.56
CA SER A 7 -3.33 -15.15 -19.96
C SER A 7 -2.37 -15.61 -21.05
N ASP A 8 -1.29 -14.87 -21.29
CA ASP A 8 -0.23 -15.27 -22.23
C ASP A 8 0.38 -16.59 -21.75
N PRO A 9 0.35 -17.68 -22.54
CA PRO A 9 0.87 -18.99 -22.14
C PRO A 9 2.40 -19.06 -21.98
N ARG A 10 3.11 -17.91 -22.06
CA ARG A 10 4.58 -17.81 -21.97
C ARG A 10 5.09 -17.20 -20.67
N THR A 11 4.22 -16.72 -19.77
CA THR A 11 4.60 -16.52 -18.38
C THR A 11 4.63 -17.90 -17.73
N ALA A 12 5.79 -18.55 -17.75
CA ALA A 12 6.06 -19.63 -16.81
C ALA A 12 5.65 -19.13 -15.41
N ASP A 13 4.80 -19.88 -14.71
CA ASP A 13 4.37 -19.64 -13.34
C ASP A 13 5.62 -19.54 -12.44
N VAL A 14 6.24 -18.36 -12.37
CA VAL A 14 7.17 -18.05 -11.31
C VAL A 14 6.30 -17.93 -10.08
N GLU A 15 6.47 -18.87 -9.15
CA GLU A 15 5.76 -18.85 -7.88
C GLU A 15 6.05 -17.52 -7.17
N GLU A 16 5.00 -16.70 -7.02
CA GLU A 16 5.09 -15.38 -6.40
C GLU A 16 5.42 -15.54 -4.92
N ASP A 17 6.44 -14.82 -4.44
CA ASP A 17 6.87 -14.88 -3.06
C ASP A 17 7.38 -13.51 -2.59
N ALA A 18 6.54 -12.83 -1.81
CA ALA A 18 6.88 -11.53 -1.23
C ALA A 18 8.07 -11.60 -0.27
N SER A 19 8.34 -12.75 0.34
CA SER A 19 9.50 -12.98 1.22
C SER A 19 10.82 -13.05 0.44
N GLN A 20 10.76 -13.30 -0.87
CA GLN A 20 11.91 -13.31 -1.78
C GLN A 20 11.87 -12.12 -2.75
N LEU A 21 10.96 -11.17 -2.54
CA LEU A 21 10.68 -10.05 -3.45
C LEU A 21 10.34 -10.48 -4.89
N VAL A 22 9.76 -11.67 -5.03
CA VAL A 22 9.29 -12.21 -6.30
C VAL A 22 7.86 -11.76 -6.51
N PHE A 23 7.70 -10.68 -7.28
CA PHE A 23 6.40 -10.15 -7.66
C PHE A 23 6.15 -10.35 -9.17
N PRO A 24 4.87 -10.39 -9.61
CA PRO A 24 4.51 -10.32 -11.01
C PRO A 24 5.10 -9.09 -11.72
N LYS A 25 5.27 -9.18 -13.04
CA LYS A 25 5.86 -8.11 -13.87
C LYS A 25 5.06 -6.81 -13.80
N GLU A 26 3.76 -6.91 -13.55
CA GLU A 26 2.85 -5.79 -13.35
C GLU A 26 3.27 -4.91 -12.17
N PHE A 27 4.01 -5.46 -11.19
CA PHE A 27 4.48 -4.75 -10.01
C PHE A 27 5.94 -4.26 -10.08
N GLU A 28 6.67 -4.55 -11.17
CA GLU A 28 8.08 -4.17 -11.32
C GLU A 28 8.31 -2.65 -11.20
N THR A 29 7.34 -1.86 -11.67
CA THR A 29 7.37 -0.38 -11.58
C THR A 29 6.36 0.19 -10.59
N ALA A 30 5.69 -0.68 -9.81
CA ALA A 30 4.68 -0.24 -8.86
C ALA A 30 5.29 0.66 -7.78
N GLU A 31 4.48 1.62 -7.34
CA GLU A 31 4.75 2.44 -6.16
C GLU A 31 3.98 1.87 -4.98
N THR A 32 4.56 2.00 -3.79
CA THR A 32 3.93 1.56 -2.54
C THR A 32 3.33 2.74 -1.78
N LEU A 33 2.22 2.49 -1.10
CA LEU A 33 1.60 3.44 -0.20
C LEU A 33 1.67 2.96 1.25
N LEU A 34 1.86 3.89 2.16
CA LEU A 34 1.76 3.65 3.60
C LEU A 34 0.29 3.64 4.02
N ASN A 35 -0.06 2.90 5.08
CA ASN A 35 -1.42 2.90 5.63
C ASN A 35 -1.92 4.32 5.92
N SER A 36 -1.02 5.17 6.41
CA SER A 36 -1.29 6.58 6.67
C SER A 36 -1.56 7.40 5.40
N GLU A 37 -0.85 7.14 4.30
CA GLU A 37 -1.09 7.80 3.02
C GLU A 37 -2.45 7.38 2.45
N VAL A 38 -2.74 6.07 2.50
CA VAL A 38 -4.03 5.53 2.05
C VAL A 38 -5.16 6.15 2.87
N HIS A 39 -5.04 6.21 4.20
CA HIS A 39 -6.06 6.83 5.04
C HIS A 39 -6.32 8.28 4.64
N MET A 40 -5.26 9.10 4.45
CA MET A 40 -5.41 10.50 4.03
C MET A 40 -6.09 10.64 2.66
N LEU A 41 -5.72 9.80 1.70
CA LEU A 41 -6.31 9.85 0.35
C LEU A 41 -7.79 9.45 0.37
N LEU A 42 -8.14 8.41 1.14
CA LEU A 42 -9.53 7.96 1.28
C LEU A 42 -10.36 8.99 2.04
N GLU A 43 -9.85 9.58 3.12
CA GLU A 43 -10.57 10.62 3.87
C GLU A 43 -10.84 11.85 2.98
N HIS A 44 -9.83 12.29 2.21
CA HIS A 44 -10.01 13.37 1.25
C HIS A 44 -11.03 13.03 0.16
N ARG A 45 -10.98 11.80 -0.39
CA ARG A 45 -11.94 11.34 -1.40
C ARG A 45 -13.37 11.27 -0.85
N LYS A 46 -13.54 10.90 0.42
CA LYS A 46 -14.82 10.90 1.12
C LYS A 46 -15.33 12.32 1.30
N GLN A 47 -14.50 13.25 1.77
CA GLN A 47 -14.87 14.66 1.93
C GLN A 47 -15.28 15.31 0.59
N GLN A 48 -14.56 15.00 -0.49
CA GLN A 48 -14.93 15.44 -1.84
C GLN A 48 -16.29 14.90 -2.29
N ASN A 49 -16.63 13.67 -1.89
CA ASN A 49 -17.90 13.04 -2.20
C ASN A 49 -19.07 13.71 -1.45
N GLU A 50 -18.89 13.94 -0.15
CA GLU A 50 -19.88 14.62 0.73
C GLU A 50 -20.13 16.08 0.30
N SER A 51 -19.16 16.69 -0.39
CA SER A 51 -19.27 18.08 -0.88
C SER A 51 -19.78 18.17 -2.32
N ALA A 52 -20.00 17.04 -3.00
CA ALA A 52 -20.47 17.01 -4.38
C ALA A 52 -22.00 17.22 -4.45
N GLU A 53 -22.47 17.89 -5.51
CA GLU A 53 -23.92 18.09 -5.72
C GLU A 53 -24.66 16.77 -5.89
N ASP A 54 -24.02 15.79 -6.54
CA ASP A 54 -24.51 14.41 -6.69
C ASP A 54 -23.69 13.46 -5.82
N GLU A 55 -23.93 13.48 -4.50
CA GLU A 55 -23.30 12.56 -3.56
C GLU A 55 -23.59 11.10 -3.94
N GLN A 56 -22.54 10.29 -4.10
CA GLN A 56 -22.66 8.87 -4.40
C GLN A 56 -22.36 8.03 -3.16
N GLU A 57 -23.07 6.92 -2.99
CA GLU A 57 -22.73 5.98 -1.92
C GLU A 57 -21.36 5.35 -2.19
N LEU A 58 -20.45 5.46 -1.23
CA LEU A 58 -19.12 4.87 -1.30
C LEU A 58 -19.23 3.35 -1.10
N SER A 59 -18.47 2.58 -1.87
CA SER A 59 -18.54 1.12 -1.82
C SER A 59 -18.17 0.56 -0.44
N GLU A 60 -18.67 -0.64 -0.13
CA GLU A 60 -18.34 -1.33 1.12
C GLU A 60 -16.82 -1.55 1.26
N VAL A 61 -16.14 -1.85 0.15
CA VAL A 61 -14.67 -2.02 0.11
C VAL A 61 -13.98 -0.70 0.48
N PHE A 62 -14.47 0.44 -0.03
CA PHE A 62 -13.94 1.76 0.31
C PHE A 62 -14.07 2.01 1.82
N MET A 63 -15.27 1.82 2.38
CA MET A 63 -15.53 2.09 3.80
C MET A 63 -14.73 1.15 4.71
N LYS A 64 -14.62 -0.14 4.36
CA LYS A 64 -13.78 -1.09 5.10
C LYS A 64 -12.30 -0.70 5.06
N THR A 65 -11.79 -0.31 3.89
CA THR A 65 -10.38 0.10 3.74
C THR A 65 -10.10 1.39 4.49
N LEU A 66 -11.00 2.38 4.42
CA LEU A 66 -10.89 3.61 5.18
C LEU A 66 -10.85 3.33 6.68
N ASN A 67 -11.76 2.52 7.21
CA ASN A 67 -11.81 2.17 8.63
C ASN A 67 -10.57 1.38 9.09
N TYR A 68 -10.09 0.44 8.26
CA TYR A 68 -8.87 -0.31 8.53
C TYR A 68 -7.66 0.62 8.61
N THR A 69 -7.47 1.45 7.59
CA THR A 69 -6.33 2.38 7.52
C THR A 69 -6.42 3.48 8.58
N ALA A 70 -7.61 3.93 8.96
CA ALA A 70 -7.80 4.83 10.10
C ALA A 70 -7.35 4.19 11.42
N ARG A 71 -7.66 2.91 11.63
CA ARG A 71 -7.29 2.16 12.85
C ARG A 71 -5.79 1.85 12.94
N PHE A 72 -5.18 1.49 11.82
CA PHE A 72 -3.78 1.03 11.77
C PHE A 72 -2.79 2.08 11.23
N SER A 73 -3.27 3.29 10.91
CA SER A 73 -2.39 4.41 10.59
C SER A 73 -1.52 4.75 11.78
N ARG A 74 -0.20 4.80 11.55
CA ARG A 74 0.80 5.16 12.56
C ARG A 74 1.10 6.65 12.59
N PHE A 75 0.83 7.35 11.49
CA PHE A 75 1.20 8.74 11.30
C PHE A 75 -0.03 9.53 10.85
N LYS A 76 -0.45 10.50 11.64
CA LYS A 76 -1.62 11.34 11.33
C LYS A 76 -1.25 12.62 10.60
N ASN A 77 0.02 13.02 10.65
CA ASN A 77 0.51 14.25 10.05
C ASN A 77 1.21 13.96 8.71
N ARG A 78 0.80 14.68 7.66
CA ARG A 78 1.43 14.72 6.33
C ARG A 78 2.93 15.00 6.39
N GLU A 79 3.38 15.94 7.21
CA GLU A 79 4.82 16.25 7.33
C GLU A 79 5.60 15.07 7.92
N THR A 80 5.00 14.38 8.90
CA THR A 80 5.60 13.18 9.50
C THR A 80 5.68 12.04 8.49
N ILE A 81 4.60 11.80 7.74
CA ILE A 81 4.56 10.79 6.67
C ILE A 81 5.66 11.06 5.64
N ALA A 82 5.75 12.31 5.17
CA ALA A 82 6.77 12.71 4.20
C ALA A 82 8.18 12.52 4.76
N SER A 83 8.41 12.88 6.02
CA SER A 83 9.71 12.73 6.68
C SER A 83 10.12 11.26 6.82
N VAL A 84 9.21 10.39 7.25
CA VAL A 84 9.44 8.94 7.35
C VAL A 84 9.75 8.36 5.96
N ARG A 85 8.98 8.76 4.95
CA ARG A 85 9.20 8.30 3.57
C ARG A 85 10.57 8.73 3.04
N SER A 86 10.94 10.00 3.20
CA SER A 86 12.25 10.51 2.79
C SER A 86 13.40 9.80 3.51
N LEU A 87 13.26 9.53 4.81
CA LEU A 87 14.28 8.84 5.59
C LEU A 87 14.50 7.41 5.08
N LEU A 88 13.43 6.68 4.79
CA LEU A 88 13.52 5.29 4.34
C LEU A 88 13.94 5.20 2.86
N LEU A 89 13.54 6.15 2.01
CA LEU A 89 13.96 6.20 0.60
C LEU A 89 15.47 6.41 0.42
N GLN A 90 16.15 6.98 1.42
CA GLN A 90 17.61 7.10 1.43
C GLN A 90 18.31 5.76 1.68
N LYS A 91 17.57 4.70 2.05
CA LYS A 91 18.09 3.36 2.26
C LYS A 91 17.96 2.54 0.97
N LYS A 92 18.90 1.60 0.76
CA LYS A 92 18.89 0.67 -0.37
C LYS A 92 17.93 -0.50 -0.09
N LEU A 93 16.65 -0.20 0.07
CA LEU A 93 15.58 -1.17 0.30
C LEU A 93 14.66 -1.22 -0.91
N HIS A 94 14.04 -2.37 -1.15
CA HIS A 94 12.95 -2.48 -2.10
C HIS A 94 11.74 -1.67 -1.59
N LYS A 95 10.93 -1.13 -2.51
CA LYS A 95 9.77 -0.28 -2.15
C LYS A 95 8.76 -1.01 -1.27
N PHE A 96 8.66 -2.33 -1.43
CA PHE A 96 7.84 -3.21 -0.59
C PHE A 96 8.36 -3.25 0.86
N GLU A 97 9.64 -3.56 1.06
CA GLU A 97 10.26 -3.63 2.39
C GLU A 97 10.16 -2.28 3.11
N LEU A 98 10.38 -1.18 2.39
CA LEU A 98 10.20 0.18 2.90
C LEU A 98 8.80 0.40 3.46
N ALA A 99 7.77 0.04 2.68
CA ALA A 99 6.38 0.17 3.11
C ALA A 99 6.05 -0.75 4.28
N CYS A 100 6.55 -1.98 4.28
CA CYS A 100 6.39 -2.91 5.39
C CYS A 100 7.03 -2.37 6.68
N LEU A 101 8.25 -1.85 6.64
CA LEU A 101 8.90 -1.26 7.82
C LEU A 101 8.10 -0.08 8.38
N ALA A 102 7.63 0.82 7.51
CA ALA A 102 6.87 1.99 7.90
C ALA A 102 5.46 1.64 8.45
N ASN A 103 4.85 0.55 8.00
CA ASN A 103 3.52 0.12 8.44
C ASN A 103 3.57 -0.76 9.69
N LEU A 104 4.54 -1.68 9.78
CA LEU A 104 4.67 -2.63 10.89
C LEU A 104 5.29 -1.98 12.12
N CYS A 105 6.22 -1.04 11.93
CA CYS A 105 6.96 -0.36 13.00
C CYS A 105 7.60 -1.33 14.02
N PRO A 106 8.51 -2.23 13.58
CA PRO A 106 9.22 -3.12 14.50
C PRO A 106 10.08 -2.33 15.49
N GLU A 107 10.20 -2.85 16.71
CA GLU A 107 10.96 -2.20 17.79
C GLU A 107 12.44 -2.60 17.77
N THR A 108 12.76 -3.77 17.21
CA THR A 108 14.12 -4.31 17.14
C THR A 108 14.52 -4.71 15.72
N ALA A 109 15.82 -4.74 15.46
CA ALA A 109 16.34 -5.19 14.17
C ALA A 109 16.01 -6.68 13.93
N GLU A 110 16.04 -7.49 14.98
CA GLU A 110 15.70 -8.92 14.95
C GLU A 110 14.24 -9.12 14.54
N GLU A 111 13.31 -8.36 15.13
CA GLU A 111 11.91 -8.38 14.73
C GLU A 111 11.72 -7.91 13.29
N ALA A 112 12.38 -6.83 12.88
CA ALA A 112 12.30 -6.31 11.52
C ALA A 112 12.70 -7.38 10.48
N LYS A 113 13.85 -8.05 10.69
CA LYS A 113 14.35 -9.13 9.82
C LYS A 113 13.49 -10.39 9.88
N ALA A 114 12.78 -10.64 10.98
CA ALA A 114 11.89 -11.78 11.11
C ALA A 114 10.56 -11.56 10.37
N LEU A 115 10.04 -10.32 10.38
CA LEU A 115 8.80 -9.94 9.70
C LEU A 115 9.01 -9.68 8.20
N ILE A 116 10.20 -9.23 7.81
CA ILE A 116 10.59 -8.88 6.44
C ILE A 116 11.92 -9.61 6.15
N PRO A 117 11.85 -10.90 5.80
CA PRO A 117 13.03 -11.75 5.59
C PRO A 117 13.78 -11.44 4.29
#